data_AF-A0A7X7FSU8-F1
#
_entry.id   AF-A0A7X7FSU8-F1
#
_cell.length_a   1.000
_cell.length_b   1.000
_cell.length_c   1.000
_cell.angle_alpha   90.00
_cell.angle_beta   90.00
_cell.angle_gamma   90.00
#
_symmetry.space_group_name_H-M   'P 1'
#
loop_
_entity.id
_entity.type
_entity.pdbx_description
1 polymer ?
#
loop_
_entity_poly.entity_id
_entity_poly.type
_entity_poly.pdbx_seq_one_letter_code
_entity_poly.pdbx_strand_id
1 'polypeptide(L)'
;INVGAATETEMKEKKARIEDALHAVRAAIEEGIVPGGGVALVRCMDALDDVRCSGDEKTGVDVVRNALPAPLKQIAANAGQEPGVVLAKVQSKSGAFGYNAETDTYGDLLKDGVMDPTKVVRSALVNGSSVGRLLLSTDCVIAEKPKKDEDKGGPGGMGGGMDDMDGMGGMGGMGGMGGMM
;
A
#
# COMPACT_ATOMS: atom_id res chain seq x y z
N ILE A 1 -3.10 25.81 13.91
CA ILE A 1 -2.06 26.35 13.00
C ILE A 1 -2.80 26.77 11.74
N ASN A 2 -2.72 28.05 11.34
CA ASN A 2 -3.32 28.53 10.08
C ASN A 2 -2.28 28.43 8.97
N VAL A 3 -2.63 27.83 7.83
CA VAL A 3 -1.69 27.52 6.74
C VAL A 3 -2.02 28.39 5.52
N GLY A 4 -1.01 29.11 5.01
CA GLY A 4 -1.10 29.90 3.78
C GLY A 4 -0.06 29.46 2.74
N ALA A 5 -0.40 29.66 1.46
CA ALA A 5 0.46 29.39 0.30
C ALA A 5 0.06 30.27 -0.90
N ALA A 6 0.89 30.30 -1.94
CA ALA A 6 0.68 31.15 -3.12
C ALA A 6 -0.40 30.59 -4.06
N THR A 7 -0.61 29.27 -4.05
CA THR A 7 -1.66 28.61 -4.83
C THR A 7 -2.48 27.67 -3.94
N GLU A 8 -3.71 27.36 -4.36
CA GLU A 8 -4.58 26.43 -3.61
C GLU A 8 -3.97 25.02 -3.53
N THR A 9 -3.34 24.55 -4.61
CA THR A 9 -2.68 23.24 -4.65
C THR A 9 -1.54 23.16 -3.63
N GLU A 10 -0.69 24.19 -3.56
CA GLU A 10 0.39 24.26 -2.59
C GLU A 10 -0.16 24.38 -1.15
N MET A 11 -1.25 25.13 -0.96
CA MET A 11 -1.91 25.26 0.35
C MET A 11 -2.38 23.89 0.85
N LYS A 12 -3.00 23.09 -0.01
CA LYS A 12 -3.51 21.75 0.34
C LYS A 12 -2.38 20.81 0.74
N GLU A 13 -1.29 20.77 -0.03
CA GLU A 13 -0.12 19.93 0.27
C GLU A 13 0.53 20.34 1.60
N LYS A 14 0.77 21.64 1.78
CA LYS A 14 1.40 22.16 3.01
C LYS A 14 0.52 21.94 4.24
N LYS A 15 -0.80 22.07 4.09
CA LYS A 15 -1.75 21.78 5.15
C LYS A 15 -1.71 20.30 5.54
N ALA A 16 -1.74 19.39 4.56
CA ALA A 16 -1.65 17.95 4.80
C ALA A 16 -0.35 17.59 5.55
N ARG A 17 0.81 18.12 5.13
CA ARG A 17 2.09 17.92 5.83
C ARG A 17 2.06 18.38 7.29
N ILE A 18 1.42 19.50 7.58
CA ILE A 18 1.31 20.02 8.95
C ILE A 18 0.39 19.14 9.79
N GLU A 19 -0.71 18.64 9.21
CA GLU A 19 -1.61 17.70 9.87
C GLU A 19 -0.89 16.38 10.18
N ASP A 20 -0.15 15.83 9.22
CA ASP A 20 0.66 14.62 9.41
C ASP A 20 1.70 14.80 10.52
N ALA A 21 2.43 15.92 10.51
CA ALA A 21 3.41 16.22 11.55
C ALA A 21 2.77 16.32 12.94
N LEU A 22 1.59 16.95 13.05
CA LEU A 22 0.84 17.05 14.29
C LEU A 22 0.40 15.68 14.81
N HIS A 23 -0.07 14.80 13.92
CA HIS A 23 -0.45 13.44 14.26
C HIS A 23 0.76 12.59 14.67
N ALA A 24 1.89 12.73 13.98
CA ALA A 24 3.14 12.05 14.32
C ALA A 24 3.66 12.45 15.71
N VAL A 25 3.66 13.75 16.04
CA VAL A 25 4.07 14.24 17.37
C VAL A 25 3.15 13.71 18.47
N ARG A 26 1.82 13.69 18.24
CA ARG A 26 0.87 13.10 19.19
C ARG A 26 1.16 11.61 19.43
N ALA A 27 1.37 10.85 18.35
CA ALA A 27 1.73 9.44 18.44
C ALA A 27 3.07 9.20 19.16
N ALA A 28 4.04 10.09 18.96
CA ALA A 28 5.34 10.03 19.63
C ALA A 28 5.25 10.33 21.14
N ILE A 29 4.36 11.23 21.55
CA ILE A 29 4.11 11.52 22.97
C ILE A 29 3.48 10.31 23.67
N GLU A 30 2.59 9.59 22.99
CA GLU A 30 1.85 8.46 23.57
C GLU A 30 2.74 7.22 23.80
N GLU A 31 3.58 6.85 22.83
CA GLU A 31 4.33 5.57 22.86
C GLU A 31 5.84 5.72 22.63
N GLY A 32 6.33 6.95 22.62
CA GLY A 32 7.73 7.25 22.38
C GLY A 32 8.13 7.17 20.90
N ILE A 33 9.44 7.10 20.69
CA ILE A 33 10.09 7.13 19.38
C ILE A 33 11.07 5.97 19.22
N VAL A 34 11.31 5.59 17.98
CA VAL A 34 12.29 4.58 17.58
C VAL A 34 13.15 5.08 16.42
N PRO A 35 14.33 4.48 16.17
CA PRO A 35 15.13 4.79 14.99
C PRO A 35 14.31 4.58 13.71
N GLY A 36 14.24 5.61 12.88
CA GLY A 36 13.41 5.59 11.68
C GLY A 36 14.05 4.81 10.53
N GLY A 37 13.63 5.10 9.29
CA GLY A 37 14.23 4.53 8.08
C GLY A 37 14.07 3.00 7.96
N GLY A 38 13.08 2.43 8.65
CA GLY A 38 12.87 0.99 8.73
C GLY A 38 13.86 0.23 9.63
N VAL A 39 14.79 0.92 10.30
CA VAL A 39 15.79 0.29 11.18
C VAL A 39 15.11 -0.41 12.36
N ALA A 40 14.12 0.22 12.99
CA ALA A 40 13.38 -0.39 14.10
C ALA A 40 12.81 -1.78 13.75
N LEU A 41 12.24 -1.93 12.55
CA LEU A 41 11.70 -3.22 12.08
C LEU A 41 12.80 -4.26 11.86
N VAL A 42 13.96 -3.84 11.34
CA VAL A 42 15.13 -4.74 11.20
C VAL A 42 15.61 -5.21 12.57
N ARG A 43 15.61 -4.35 13.59
CA ARG A 43 15.99 -4.74 14.97
C ARG A 43 14.99 -5.71 15.61
N CYS A 44 13.72 -5.67 15.20
CA CYS A 44 12.71 -6.62 15.65
C CYS A 44 12.88 -8.03 15.07
N MET A 45 13.73 -8.23 14.05
CA MET A 45 13.90 -9.55 13.43
C MET A 45 14.43 -10.59 14.42
N ASP A 46 15.33 -10.21 15.33
CA ASP A 46 15.93 -11.12 16.31
C ASP A 46 14.88 -11.67 17.28
N ALA A 47 13.82 -10.89 17.57
CA ALA A 47 12.72 -11.33 18.43
C ALA A 47 11.91 -12.50 17.81
N LEU A 48 12.01 -12.72 16.49
CA LEU A 48 11.38 -13.86 15.84
C LEU A 48 12.11 -15.18 16.10
N ASP A 49 13.36 -15.15 16.57
CA ASP A 49 14.12 -16.36 16.88
C ASP A 49 13.58 -17.08 18.13
N ASP A 50 12.94 -16.34 19.03
CA ASP A 50 12.32 -16.88 20.25
C ASP A 50 10.93 -17.49 20.01
N VAL A 51 10.37 -17.34 18.80
CA VAL A 51 9.04 -17.85 18.46
C VAL A 51 9.10 -19.35 18.21
N ARG A 52 8.64 -20.13 19.19
CA ARG A 52 8.52 -21.59 19.09
C ARG A 52 7.37 -21.96 18.13
N CYS A 53 7.73 -22.48 16.97
CA CYS A 53 6.79 -22.87 15.91
C CYS A 53 7.35 -24.06 15.12
N SER A 54 6.48 -24.76 14.41
CA SER A 54 6.86 -25.88 13.52
C SER A 54 5.92 -25.98 12.32
N GLY A 55 6.34 -26.70 11.28
CA GLY A 55 5.53 -26.84 10.05
C GLY A 55 5.15 -25.48 9.45
N ASP A 56 3.87 -25.32 9.12
CA ASP A 56 3.35 -24.12 8.47
C ASP A 56 3.43 -22.85 9.33
N GLU A 57 3.41 -22.99 10.66
CA GLU A 57 3.60 -21.84 11.56
C GLU A 57 4.99 -21.24 11.39
N LYS A 58 6.02 -22.08 11.18
CA LYS A 58 7.38 -21.63 10.90
C LYS A 58 7.45 -20.88 9.58
N THR A 59 6.78 -21.37 8.55
CA THR A 59 6.65 -20.67 7.27
C THR A 59 6.03 -19.28 7.47
N GLY A 60 5.00 -19.17 8.33
CA GLY A 60 4.40 -17.88 8.70
C GLY A 60 5.39 -16.92 9.37
N VAL A 61 6.20 -17.41 10.31
CA VAL A 61 7.28 -16.62 10.93
C VAL A 61 8.29 -16.15 9.89
N ASP A 62 8.69 -17.03 8.96
CA ASP A 62 9.63 -16.69 7.89
C ASP A 62 9.06 -15.63 6.92
N VAL A 63 7.76 -15.65 6.65
CA VAL A 63 7.08 -14.59 5.88
C VAL A 63 7.21 -13.24 6.57
N VAL A 64 6.93 -13.18 7.88
CA VAL A 64 7.08 -11.93 8.66
C VAL A 64 8.54 -11.49 8.66
N ARG A 65 9.48 -12.41 8.91
CA ARG A 65 10.93 -12.14 8.89
C ARG A 65 11.38 -11.51 7.58
N ASN A 66 10.87 -12.00 6.45
CA ASN A 66 11.19 -11.48 5.13
C ASN A 66 10.52 -10.13 4.83
N ALA A 67 9.37 -9.84 5.44
CA ALA A 67 8.65 -8.59 5.27
C ALA A 67 9.22 -7.43 6.10
N LEU A 68 9.74 -7.70 7.31
CA LEU A 68 10.30 -6.67 8.22
C LEU A 68 11.34 -5.73 7.56
N PRO A 69 12.31 -6.19 6.75
CA PRO A 69 13.26 -5.29 6.10
C PRO A 69 12.72 -4.55 4.87
N ALA A 70 11.51 -4.85 4.40
CA ALA A 70 10.98 -4.28 3.16
C ALA A 70 10.92 -2.75 3.16
N PRO A 71 10.52 -2.05 4.24
CA PRO A 71 10.51 -0.59 4.27
C PRO A 71 11.91 0.02 4.11
N LEU A 72 12.91 -0.54 4.80
CA LEU A 72 14.31 -0.09 4.68
C LEU A 72 14.84 -0.32 3.26
N LYS A 73 14.55 -1.48 2.67
CA LYS A 73 14.92 -1.78 1.28
C LYS A 73 14.28 -0.82 0.29
N GLN A 74 12.99 -0.49 0.49
CA GLN A 74 12.28 0.44 -0.39
C GLN A 74 12.85 1.86 -0.29
N ILE A 75 13.17 2.32 0.92
CA ILE A 75 13.80 3.63 1.13
C ILE A 75 15.18 3.68 0.45
N ALA A 76 16.00 2.63 0.63
CA ALA A 76 17.29 2.52 -0.03
C ALA A 76 17.19 2.53 -1.57
N ALA A 77 16.24 1.76 -2.12
CA ALA A 77 16.00 1.73 -3.56
C ALA A 77 15.58 3.10 -4.10
N ASN A 78 14.69 3.80 -3.39
CA ASN A 78 14.26 5.15 -3.76
C ASN A 78 15.41 6.18 -3.69
N ALA A 79 16.40 5.95 -2.82
CA ALA A 79 17.62 6.73 -2.73
C ALA A 79 18.70 6.34 -3.77
N GLY A 80 18.43 5.36 -4.64
CA GLY A 80 19.36 4.89 -5.66
C GLY A 80 20.45 3.94 -5.17
N GLN A 81 20.33 3.43 -3.94
CA GLN A 81 21.27 2.48 -3.35
C GLN A 81 20.84 1.02 -3.58
N GLU A 82 21.78 0.09 -3.47
CA GLU A 82 21.49 -1.35 -3.52
C GLU A 82 20.86 -1.81 -2.18
N PRO A 83 19.59 -2.27 -2.17
CA PRO A 83 18.88 -2.56 -0.93
C PRO A 83 19.46 -3.67 -0.05
N GLY A 84 20.03 -4.71 -0.65
CA GLY A 84 20.67 -5.82 0.04
C GLY A 84 21.95 -5.41 0.77
N VAL A 85 22.79 -4.56 0.17
CA VAL A 85 24.01 -4.00 0.75
C VAL A 85 23.66 -3.09 1.93
N VAL A 86 22.66 -2.22 1.77
CA VAL A 86 22.18 -1.35 2.85
C VAL A 86 21.65 -2.19 4.01
N LEU A 87 20.78 -3.17 3.73
CA LEU A 87 20.25 -4.06 4.76
C LEU A 87 21.37 -4.80 5.50
N ALA A 88 22.30 -5.44 4.78
CA ALA A 88 23.38 -6.20 5.37
C ALA A 88 24.26 -5.33 6.30
N LYS A 89 24.56 -4.10 5.87
CA LYS A 89 25.33 -3.16 6.68
C LYS A 89 24.56 -2.72 7.93
N VAL A 90 23.27 -2.43 7.81
CA VAL A 90 22.42 -2.09 8.96
C VAL A 90 22.27 -3.27 9.94
N GLN A 91 22.17 -4.51 9.44
CA GLN A 91 22.12 -5.71 10.27
C GLN A 91 23.44 -6.01 10.99
N SER A 92 24.58 -5.60 10.44
CA SER A 92 25.90 -5.82 11.05
C SER A 92 26.16 -5.00 12.34
N LYS A 93 25.23 -4.11 12.71
CA LYS A 93 25.32 -3.20 13.86
C LYS A 93 24.01 -3.22 14.64
N SER A 94 24.05 -2.69 15.86
CA SER A 94 22.93 -2.65 16.80
C SER A 94 22.43 -1.23 17.08
N GLY A 95 21.33 -1.15 17.83
CA GLY A 95 20.75 0.12 18.27
C GLY A 95 20.30 0.99 17.09
N ALA A 96 20.56 2.29 17.20
CA ALA A 96 20.14 3.32 16.25
C ALA A 96 21.01 3.43 14.99
N PHE A 97 22.03 2.57 14.83
CA PHE A 97 22.83 2.57 13.60
C PHE A 97 21.96 2.26 12.39
N GLY A 98 21.98 3.12 11.38
CA GLY A 98 21.12 3.01 10.21
C GLY A 98 21.71 3.69 8.98
N TYR A 99 20.95 3.66 7.89
CA TYR A 99 21.24 4.38 6.66
C TYR A 99 20.32 5.60 6.56
N ASN A 100 20.92 6.78 6.46
CA ASN A 100 20.20 8.03 6.27
C ASN A 100 20.11 8.32 4.77
N ALA A 101 18.92 8.16 4.20
CA ALA A 101 18.67 8.35 2.77
C ALA A 101 18.71 9.82 2.32
N GLU A 102 18.59 10.78 3.23
CA GLU A 102 18.70 12.21 2.89
C GLU A 102 20.15 12.62 2.66
N THR A 103 21.08 12.10 3.49
CA THR A 103 22.51 12.43 3.41
C THR A 103 23.35 11.38 2.69
N ASP A 104 22.76 10.24 2.36
CA ASP A 104 23.43 9.08 1.78
C ASP A 104 24.58 8.52 2.66
N THR A 105 24.42 8.60 3.99
CA THR A 105 25.44 8.16 4.95
C THR A 105 24.91 7.15 5.96
N TYR A 106 25.83 6.47 6.65
CA TYR A 106 25.51 5.55 7.73
C TYR A 106 25.91 6.17 9.07
N GLY A 107 25.01 6.12 10.04
CA GLY A 107 25.19 6.85 11.29
C GLY A 107 24.17 6.44 12.33
N ASP A 108 24.13 7.21 13.41
CA ASP A 108 23.15 7.06 14.48
C ASP A 108 21.91 7.89 14.09
N LEU A 109 20.87 7.22 13.61
CA LEU A 109 19.70 7.89 13.05
C LEU A 109 18.96 8.76 14.07
N LEU A 110 19.02 8.42 15.37
CA LEU A 110 18.42 9.25 16.40
C LEU A 110 19.19 10.58 16.55
N LYS A 111 20.52 10.54 16.45
CA LYS A 111 21.35 11.76 16.45
C LYS A 111 21.18 12.58 15.17
N ASP A 112 20.95 11.90 14.06
CA ASP A 112 20.70 12.54 12.76
C ASP A 112 19.26 13.08 12.63
N GLY A 113 18.41 12.87 13.64
CA GLY A 113 17.02 13.35 13.66
C GLY A 113 16.03 12.49 12.87
N VAL A 114 16.45 11.34 12.36
CA VAL A 114 15.63 10.39 11.59
C VAL A 114 14.97 9.40 12.56
N MET A 115 13.76 9.75 13.01
CA MET A 115 13.05 9.05 14.07
C MET A 115 11.58 8.90 13.71
N ASP A 116 11.01 7.73 14.03
CA ASP A 116 9.60 7.43 13.79
C ASP A 116 8.85 7.26 15.13
N PRO A 117 7.58 7.68 15.23
CA PRO A 117 6.76 7.36 16.39
C PRO A 117 6.55 5.84 16.54
N THR A 118 6.81 5.28 17.73
CA THR A 118 6.66 3.83 17.98
C THR A 118 5.28 3.32 17.58
N LYS A 119 4.24 4.08 17.92
CA LYS A 119 2.84 3.75 17.62
C LYS A 119 2.61 3.59 16.12
N VAL A 120 3.22 4.42 15.29
CA VAL A 120 3.05 4.38 13.82
C VAL A 120 3.69 3.11 13.27
N VAL A 121 4.94 2.82 13.65
CA VAL A 121 5.66 1.63 13.20
C VAL A 121 4.92 0.34 13.59
N ARG A 122 4.49 0.25 14.86
CA ARG A 122 3.71 -0.90 15.35
C ARG A 122 2.38 -1.04 14.60
N SER A 123 1.64 0.06 14.45
CA SER A 123 0.33 0.04 13.81
C SER A 123 0.42 -0.34 12.34
N ALA A 124 1.45 0.14 11.63
CA ALA A 124 1.71 -0.23 10.25
C ALA A 124 1.96 -1.74 10.11
N LEU A 125 2.80 -2.32 10.97
CA LEU A 125 3.08 -3.76 10.96
C LEU A 125 1.83 -4.59 11.30
N VAL A 126 1.08 -4.21 12.33
CA VAL A 126 -0.15 -4.93 12.76
C VAL A 126 -1.22 -4.88 11.68
N ASN A 127 -1.48 -3.70 11.11
CA ASN A 127 -2.50 -3.54 10.07
C ASN A 127 -2.10 -4.26 8.78
N GLY A 128 -0.83 -4.14 8.37
CA GLY A 128 -0.30 -4.85 7.21
C GLY A 128 -0.39 -6.37 7.36
N SER A 129 -0.02 -6.89 8.54
CA SER A 129 -0.13 -8.32 8.85
C SER A 129 -1.58 -8.80 8.89
N SER A 130 -2.49 -7.97 9.39
CA SER A 130 -3.94 -8.27 9.43
C SER A 130 -4.51 -8.47 8.03
N VAL A 131 -4.25 -7.53 7.11
CA VAL A 131 -4.67 -7.65 5.70
C VAL A 131 -3.95 -8.80 5.00
N GLY A 132 -2.65 -8.96 5.23
CA GLY A 132 -1.87 -10.06 4.65
C GLY A 132 -2.44 -11.42 5.03
N ARG A 133 -2.76 -11.63 6.31
CA ARG A 133 -3.42 -12.87 6.79
C ARG A 133 -4.76 -13.10 6.10
N LEU A 134 -5.60 -12.07 6.01
CA LEU A 134 -6.91 -12.17 5.36
C LEU A 134 -6.78 -12.66 3.91
N LEU A 135 -5.88 -12.05 3.15
CA LEU A 135 -5.63 -12.42 1.75
C LEU A 135 -5.10 -13.85 1.62
N LEU A 136 -4.17 -14.27 2.48
CA LEU A 136 -3.62 -15.63 2.46
C LEU A 136 -4.67 -16.71 2.76
N SER A 137 -5.69 -16.40 3.57
CA SER A 137 -6.79 -17.30 3.89
C SER A 137 -7.99 -17.21 2.95
N THR A 138 -7.91 -16.39 1.89
CA THR A 138 -9.04 -16.19 0.97
C THR A 138 -9.00 -17.24 -0.13
N ASP A 139 -9.93 -18.22 -0.09
CA ASP A 139 -10.03 -19.26 -1.12
C ASP A 139 -10.74 -18.78 -2.41
N CYS A 140 -11.73 -17.90 -2.28
CA CYS A 140 -12.48 -17.39 -3.43
C CYS A 140 -12.97 -15.94 -3.23
N VAL A 141 -13.14 -15.23 -4.35
CA VAL A 141 -13.70 -13.88 -4.39
C VAL A 141 -14.90 -13.88 -5.34
N ILE A 142 -16.05 -13.42 -4.86
CA ILE A 142 -17.23 -13.18 -5.70
C ILE A 142 -17.22 -11.69 -6.06
N ALA A 143 -17.06 -11.39 -7.34
CA ALA A 143 -17.02 -10.03 -7.86
C ALA A 143 -18.17 -9.78 -8.86
N GLU A 144 -18.57 -8.52 -8.99
CA GLU A 144 -19.46 -8.11 -10.07
C GLU A 144 -18.76 -8.28 -11.42
N LYS A 145 -19.53 -8.68 -12.44
CA LYS A 145 -19.00 -8.75 -13.81
C LYS A 145 -18.56 -7.34 -14.23
N PRO A 146 -17.35 -7.17 -14.82
CA PRO A 146 -16.94 -5.88 -15.37
C PRO A 146 -18.02 -5.35 -16.29
N LYS A 147 -18.50 -4.13 -16.01
CA LYS A 147 -19.41 -3.43 -16.91
C LYS A 147 -18.64 -3.22 -18.21
N LYS A 148 -19.25 -3.57 -19.34
CA LYS A 148 -18.73 -3.10 -20.62
C LYS A 148 -18.91 -1.59 -20.61
N ASP A 149 -17.80 -0.86 -20.69
CA ASP A 149 -17.89 0.55 -21.03
C ASP A 149 -18.58 0.61 -22.39
N GLU A 150 -19.77 1.20 -22.44
CA GLU A 150 -20.31 1.66 -23.72
C GLU A 150 -19.30 2.67 -24.23
N ASP A 151 -18.60 2.29 -25.30
CA ASP A 151 -17.65 3.14 -26.01
C ASP A 151 -18.24 4.54 -26.12
N LYS A 152 -17.64 5.48 -25.37
CA LYS A 152 -17.73 6.90 -25.71
C LYS A 152 -16.93 7.06 -27.00
N GLY A 153 -17.57 6.68 -28.10
CA GLY A 153 -17.09 6.85 -29.46
C GLY A 153 -16.63 8.29 -29.63
N GLY A 154 -15.34 8.45 -29.92
CA GLY A 154 -14.75 9.72 -30.25
C GLY A 154 -15.45 10.37 -31.46
N PRO A 155 -15.40 11.70 -31.58
CA PRO A 155 -15.99 12.40 -32.70
C PRO A 155 -15.18 12.14 -33.98
N GLY A 156 -15.72 11.32 -34.89
CA GLY A 156 -15.23 11.25 -36.27
C GLY A 156 -15.33 9.86 -36.89
N GLY A 157 -16.23 9.68 -37.84
CA GLY A 157 -16.30 8.46 -38.64
C GLY A 157 -17.61 8.30 -39.40
N MET A 158 -17.92 9.22 -40.30
CA MET A 158 -18.96 9.05 -41.31
C MET A 158 -18.52 7.96 -42.28
N GLY A 159 -19.25 6.85 -42.35
CA GLY A 159 -18.98 5.77 -43.31
C GLY A 159 -20.03 4.68 -43.20
N GLY A 160 -20.99 4.68 -44.12
CA GLY A 160 -22.09 3.72 -44.18
C GLY A 160 -21.66 2.31 -44.56
N GLY A 161 -22.61 1.39 -44.44
CA GLY A 161 -22.40 0.00 -44.82
C GLY A 161 -23.46 -0.92 -44.22
N MET A 162 -24.62 -0.90 -44.86
CA MET A 162 -25.65 -1.94 -44.82
C MET A 162 -25.01 -3.30 -45.12
N ASP A 163 -25.33 -4.33 -44.31
CA ASP A 163 -25.49 -5.75 -44.70
C ASP A 163 -25.34 -6.66 -43.47
N ASP A 164 -26.47 -7.11 -42.93
CA ASP A 164 -26.70 -8.51 -42.54
C ASP A 164 -28.18 -8.69 -42.16
N MET A 165 -29.00 -8.77 -43.21
CA MET A 165 -30.29 -9.45 -43.17
C MET A 165 -30.03 -10.95 -43.39
N ASP A 166 -30.19 -11.75 -42.34
CA ASP A 166 -30.58 -13.16 -42.41
C ASP A 166 -31.87 -13.26 -41.57
N GLY A 167 -33.08 -13.36 -42.11
CA GLY A 167 -33.59 -14.53 -42.84
C GLY A 167 -33.60 -15.74 -41.90
N MET A 168 -34.69 -16.37 -41.46
CA MET A 168 -36.06 -16.52 -41.96
C MET A 168 -36.90 -17.25 -40.89
N GLY A 169 -38.24 -17.12 -40.98
CA GLY A 169 -39.23 -18.10 -40.50
C GLY A 169 -39.93 -17.73 -39.18
N GLY A 170 -41.22 -17.40 -39.09
CA GLY A 170 -42.35 -17.76 -39.94
C GLY A 170 -43.30 -18.73 -39.21
N MET A 171 -44.22 -18.21 -38.40
CA MET A 171 -45.54 -18.77 -37.98
C MET A 171 -46.04 -17.85 -36.86
N GLY A 172 -47.25 -17.32 -36.81
CA GLY A 172 -48.53 -17.72 -37.40
C GLY A 172 -49.57 -17.29 -36.35
N GLY A 173 -50.54 -16.48 -36.75
CA GLY A 173 -51.35 -15.67 -35.85
C GLY A 173 -52.37 -16.42 -34.97
N MET A 174 -52.80 -15.71 -33.92
CA MET A 174 -54.15 -15.72 -33.33
C MET A 174 -54.14 -14.50 -32.38
N GLY A 175 -55.00 -13.49 -32.50
CA GLY A 175 -56.44 -13.53 -32.68
C GLY A 175 -57.00 -12.77 -31.47
N GLY A 176 -57.61 -11.61 -31.70
CA GLY A 176 -57.86 -10.59 -30.69
C GLY A 176 -58.93 -10.91 -29.63
N MET A 177 -58.92 -10.10 -28.56
CA MET A 177 -60.08 -9.68 -27.77
C MET A 177 -59.61 -8.44 -26.99
N GLY A 178 -60.10 -7.23 -27.31
CA GLY A 178 -61.35 -6.70 -26.79
C GLY A 178 -61.12 -6.27 -25.33
N GLY A 179 -60.78 -5.02 -25.03
CA GLY A 179 -61.75 -3.92 -25.04
C GLY A 179 -62.66 -4.03 -23.81
N MET A 180 -62.24 -3.44 -22.69
CA MET A 180 -63.13 -3.14 -21.57
C MET A 180 -62.84 -1.73 -21.07
N MET A 181 -63.93 -0.96 -21.07
CA MET A 181 -64.12 0.40 -20.56
C MET A 181 -63.82 0.48 -19.06
#